data_AF-A0A5D2VPQ5-F1
#
_entry.id   AF-A0A5D2VPQ5-F1
#
_cell.length_a   1.000
_cell.length_b   1.000
_cell.length_c   1.000
_cell.angle_alpha   90.00
_cell.angle_beta   90.00
_cell.angle_gamma   90.00
#
_symmetry.space_group_name_H-M   'P 1'
#
loop_
_entity.id
_entity.type
_entity.pdbx_description
1 polymer ?
#
loop_
_entity_poly.entity_id
_entity_poly.type
_entity_poly.pdbx_seq_one_letter_code
_entity_poly.pdbx_strand_id
1 'polypeptide(L)'
;MLDIFIWLISFFIIIAIIVLLIYQLTCLADLEFDYINPYDSSSRINKVVLPEFFVQGFLCLFYLVTGHWVMSLLCTPYLYYNVKVYMLKQHLVDVTEIFNSLNREKNRRYYKLAYLVILLFISLFWIIFSALEYEDD
;
A
#
# COMPACT_ATOMS: atom_id res chain seq x y z
N MET A 1 -26.76 1.42 4.79
CA MET A 1 -26.50 0.24 3.91
C MET A 1 -25.34 0.45 2.93
N LEU A 2 -25.35 1.48 2.07
CA LEU A 2 -24.26 1.69 1.08
C LEU A 2 -22.88 1.93 1.72
N ASP A 3 -22.84 2.59 2.87
CA ASP A 3 -21.59 2.88 3.59
C ASP A 3 -20.87 1.60 4.02
N ILE A 4 -21.60 0.60 4.52
CA ILE A 4 -21.04 -0.70 4.88
C ILE A 4 -20.32 -1.34 3.67
N PHE A 5 -20.94 -1.28 2.48
CA PHE A 5 -20.31 -1.80 1.26
C PHE A 5 -19.08 -1.00 0.85
N ILE A 6 -19.11 0.33 0.98
CA ILE A 6 -17.95 1.20 0.71
C ILE A 6 -16.78 0.83 1.62
N TRP A 7 -17.03 0.70 2.93
CA TRP A 7 -16.03 0.31 3.91
C TRP A 7 -15.49 -1.10 3.68
N LEU A 8 -16.36 -2.04 3.31
CA LEU A 8 -15.98 -3.41 3.00
C LEU A 8 -15.10 -3.50 1.74
N ILE A 9 -15.46 -2.80 0.66
CA ILE A 9 -14.66 -2.74 -0.57
C ILE A 9 -13.29 -2.13 -0.25
N SER A 10 -13.27 -1.04 0.49
CA SER A 10 -12.04 -0.41 0.94
C SER A 10 -11.16 -1.37 1.75
N PHE A 11 -11.74 -2.15 2.64
CA PHE A 11 -10.99 -3.11 3.47
C PHE A 11 -10.25 -4.14 2.61
N PHE A 12 -10.92 -4.72 1.61
CA PHE A 12 -10.29 -5.67 0.68
C PHE A 12 -9.19 -5.01 -0.16
N ILE A 13 -9.38 -3.76 -0.58
CA ILE A 13 -8.35 -3.02 -1.32
C ILE A 13 -7.12 -2.77 -0.45
N ILE A 14 -7.29 -2.37 0.81
CA ILE A 14 -6.17 -2.17 1.75
C ILE A 14 -5.41 -3.48 1.97
N ILE A 15 -6.13 -4.60 2.16
CA ILE A 15 -5.50 -5.93 2.26
C ILE A 15 -4.70 -6.27 1.00
N ALA A 16 -5.25 -6.03 -0.19
CA ALA A 16 -4.54 -6.29 -1.44
C ALA A 16 -3.23 -5.50 -1.51
N ILE A 17 -3.23 -4.22 -1.11
CA ILE A 17 -2.01 -3.40 -1.07
C ILE A 17 -1.00 -3.93 -0.03
N ILE A 18 -1.47 -4.36 1.15
CA ILE A 18 -0.62 -4.98 2.17
C ILE A 18 0.05 -6.25 1.63
N VAL A 19 -0.70 -7.11 0.95
CA VAL A 19 -0.15 -8.34 0.35
C VAL A 19 0.92 -8.02 -0.71
N LEU A 20 0.69 -7.01 -1.56
CA LEU A 20 1.69 -6.57 -2.54
C LEU A 20 2.97 -6.05 -1.85
N LEU A 21 2.84 -5.30 -0.75
CA LEU A 21 4.00 -4.83 0.02
C LEU A 21 4.74 -5.97 0.74
N ILE A 22 4.01 -6.94 1.28
CA ILE A 22 4.62 -8.12 1.91
C ILE A 22 5.39 -8.92 0.85
N TYR A 23 4.81 -9.15 -0.32
CA TYR A 23 5.51 -9.82 -1.43
C TYR A 23 6.80 -9.09 -1.82
N GLN A 24 6.75 -7.77 -1.90
CA GLN A 24 7.92 -6.93 -2.14
C GLN A 24 8.98 -7.04 -1.03
N LEU A 25 8.57 -7.14 0.24
CA LEU A 25 9.48 -7.34 1.38
C LEU A 25 10.10 -8.73 1.36
N THR A 26 9.34 -9.77 1.04
CA THR A 26 9.86 -11.13 0.87
C THR A 26 10.91 -11.18 -0.23
N CYS A 27 10.67 -10.54 -1.39
CA CYS A 27 11.67 -10.46 -2.45
C CYS A 27 12.98 -9.77 -2.01
N LEU A 28 12.89 -8.76 -1.14
CA LEU A 28 14.08 -8.10 -0.57
C LEU A 28 14.76 -8.97 0.48
N ALA A 29 14.01 -9.73 1.28
CA ALA A 29 14.56 -10.66 2.26
C ALA A 29 15.26 -11.84 1.57
N ASP A 30 14.67 -12.41 0.51
CA ASP A 30 15.28 -13.46 -0.31
C ASP A 30 16.61 -12.99 -0.92
N LEU A 31 16.71 -11.69 -1.24
CA LEU A 31 17.96 -11.07 -1.70
C LEU A 31 18.98 -10.89 -0.57
N GLU A 32 18.54 -10.54 0.65
CA GLU A 32 19.40 -10.36 1.84
C GLU A 32 20.09 -11.67 2.25
N PHE A 33 19.43 -12.80 2.05
CA PHE A 33 19.96 -14.14 2.36
C PHE A 33 20.63 -14.85 1.17
N ASP A 34 20.93 -14.12 0.08
CA ASP A 34 21.59 -14.65 -1.13
C ASP A 34 20.84 -15.82 -1.80
N TYR A 35 19.53 -15.96 -1.59
CA TYR A 35 18.74 -17.02 -2.23
C TYR A 35 18.44 -16.73 -3.71
N ILE A 36 18.37 -15.46 -4.11
CA ILE A 36 17.96 -15.03 -5.46
C ILE A 36 18.93 -13.97 -6.01
N ASN A 37 19.16 -14.00 -7.33
CA ASN A 37 19.96 -13.01 -8.04
C ASN A 37 19.33 -11.61 -7.95
N PRO A 38 20.10 -10.54 -7.66
CA PRO A 38 19.60 -9.15 -7.64
C PRO A 38 18.85 -8.74 -8.92
N TYR A 39 19.19 -9.29 -10.08
CA TYR A 39 18.47 -9.02 -11.33
C TYR A 39 17.01 -9.53 -11.28
N ASP A 40 16.82 -10.76 -10.80
CA ASP A 40 15.50 -11.40 -10.74
C ASP A 40 14.62 -10.74 -9.66
N SER A 41 15.20 -10.42 -8.51
CA SER A 41 14.49 -9.70 -7.44
C SER A 41 14.06 -8.29 -7.88
N SER A 42 14.95 -7.54 -8.54
CA SER A 42 14.63 -6.18 -9.03
C SER A 42 13.52 -6.21 -10.10
N SER A 43 13.57 -7.16 -11.03
CA SER A 43 12.53 -7.34 -12.06
C SER A 43 11.17 -7.68 -11.46
N ARG A 44 11.13 -8.57 -10.47
CA ARG A 44 9.90 -8.93 -9.73
C ARG A 44 9.32 -7.74 -8.99
N ILE A 45 10.15 -7.00 -8.26
CA ILE A 45 9.74 -5.80 -7.53
C ILE A 45 9.18 -4.75 -8.49
N ASN A 46 9.88 -4.45 -9.58
CA ASN A 46 9.45 -3.42 -10.54
C ASN A 46 8.09 -3.73 -11.19
N LYS A 47 7.79 -5.02 -11.43
CA LYS A 47 6.48 -5.45 -11.93
C LYS A 47 5.34 -5.26 -10.92
N VAL A 48 5.64 -5.29 -9.62
CA VAL A 48 4.64 -5.22 -8.54
C VAL A 48 4.46 -3.80 -7.99
N VAL A 49 5.49 -2.95 -8.10
CA VAL A 49 5.44 -1.53 -7.68
C VAL A 49 4.38 -0.73 -8.47
N LEU A 50 4.23 -0.99 -9.78
CA LEU A 50 3.22 -0.30 -10.59
C LEU A 50 1.78 -0.66 -10.18
N PRO A 51 1.41 -1.94 -10.02
CA PRO A 51 0.14 -2.34 -9.42
C PRO A 51 -0.13 -1.71 -8.06
N GLU A 52 0.85 -1.67 -7.15
CA GLU A 52 0.71 -1.02 -5.82
C GLU A 52 0.28 0.45 -5.98
N PHE A 53 0.94 1.20 -6.85
CA PHE A 53 0.67 2.63 -7.05
C PHE A 53 -0.72 2.84 -7.65
N PHE A 54 -1.11 1.99 -8.60
CA PHE A 54 -2.41 2.06 -9.23
C PHE A 54 -3.53 1.76 -8.23
N VAL A 55 -3.42 0.68 -7.46
CA VAL A 55 -4.43 0.27 -6.47
C VAL A 55 -4.56 1.31 -5.35
N GLN A 56 -3.44 1.90 -4.90
CA GLN A 56 -3.49 2.99 -3.94
C GLN A 56 -4.15 4.26 -4.52
N GLY A 57 -3.80 4.63 -5.75
CA GLY A 57 -4.41 5.78 -6.44
C GLY A 57 -5.92 5.59 -6.58
N PHE A 58 -6.33 4.38 -6.95
CA PHE A 58 -7.74 3.98 -7.00
C PHE A 58 -8.42 4.09 -5.64
N LEU A 59 -7.79 3.60 -4.55
CA LEU A 59 -8.33 3.71 -3.19
C LEU A 59 -8.56 5.17 -2.77
N CYS A 60 -7.60 6.05 -3.07
CA CYS A 60 -7.71 7.47 -2.75
C CYS A 60 -8.86 8.14 -3.55
N LEU A 61 -8.95 7.86 -4.85
CA LEU A 61 -10.03 8.38 -5.70
C LEU A 61 -11.39 7.83 -5.25
N PHE A 62 -11.45 6.55 -4.87
CA PHE A 62 -12.65 5.90 -4.37
C PHE A 62 -13.19 6.60 -3.11
N TYR A 63 -12.33 6.97 -2.15
CA TYR A 63 -12.75 7.74 -0.98
C TYR A 63 -13.21 9.16 -1.31
N LEU A 64 -12.61 9.80 -2.32
CA LEU A 64 -12.99 11.13 -2.77
C LEU A 64 -14.38 11.12 -3.41
N VAL A 65 -14.66 10.15 -4.29
CA VAL A 65 -15.97 9.99 -4.95
C VAL A 65 -17.06 9.60 -3.96
N THR A 66 -16.75 8.79 -2.96
CA THR A 66 -17.71 8.38 -1.92
C THR A 66 -17.95 9.44 -0.85
N GLY A 67 -17.28 10.60 -0.92
CA GLY A 67 -17.46 11.70 0.03
C GLY A 67 -16.78 11.51 1.39
N HIS A 68 -15.90 10.51 1.52
CA HIS A 68 -15.18 10.21 2.76
C HIS A 68 -13.87 11.01 2.84
N TRP A 69 -14.00 12.33 3.01
CA TRP A 69 -12.89 13.30 2.95
C TRP A 69 -11.76 13.01 3.95
N VAL A 70 -12.10 12.58 5.16
CA VAL A 70 -11.10 12.26 6.21
C VAL A 70 -10.21 11.09 5.79
N MET A 71 -10.79 10.03 5.23
CA MET A 71 -10.02 8.87 4.74
C MET A 71 -9.22 9.18 3.49
N SER A 72 -9.76 10.02 2.60
CA SER A 72 -9.01 10.54 1.46
C SER A 72 -7.78 11.35 1.92
N LEU A 73 -7.94 12.21 2.93
CA LEU A 73 -6.83 12.97 3.51
C LEU A 73 -5.78 12.05 4.14
N LEU A 74 -6.20 11.00 4.85
CA LEU A 74 -5.27 9.99 5.36
C LEU A 74 -4.61 9.21 4.21
N CYS A 75 -5.25 8.94 3.09
CA CYS A 75 -4.57 8.27 1.97
C CYS A 75 -3.59 9.19 1.20
N THR A 76 -3.74 10.51 1.35
CA THR A 76 -3.03 11.51 0.53
C THR A 76 -1.51 11.53 0.76
N PRO A 77 -0.95 11.51 1.99
CA PRO A 77 0.50 11.48 2.20
C PRO A 77 1.19 10.30 1.53
N TYR A 78 0.58 9.12 1.61
CA TYR A 78 1.09 7.91 1.00
C TYR A 78 1.04 8.00 -0.54
N LEU A 79 -0.08 8.47 -1.10
CA LEU A 79 -0.21 8.68 -2.54
C LEU A 79 0.79 9.72 -3.05
N TYR A 80 0.91 10.87 -2.37
CA TYR A 80 1.84 11.93 -2.71
C TYR A 80 3.28 11.42 -2.76
N TYR A 81 3.67 10.61 -1.78
CA TYR A 81 4.99 10.00 -1.76
C TYR A 81 5.23 9.07 -2.96
N ASN A 82 4.26 8.23 -3.30
CA ASN A 82 4.34 7.36 -4.48
C ASN A 82 4.44 8.16 -5.78
N VAL A 83 3.62 9.21 -5.94
CA VAL A 83 3.66 10.09 -7.11
C VAL A 83 5.00 10.81 -7.22
N LYS A 84 5.53 11.34 -6.11
CA LYS A 84 6.83 12.02 -6.10
C LYS A 84 7.95 11.08 -6.59
N VAL A 85 7.96 9.84 -6.14
CA VAL A 85 8.97 8.84 -6.54
C VAL A 85 8.79 8.41 -7.99
N TYR A 86 7.54 8.30 -8.46
CA TYR A 86 7.24 8.05 -9.87
C TYR A 86 7.77 9.18 -10.77
N MET A 87 7.50 10.44 -10.40
CA MET A 87 7.97 11.63 -11.13
C MET A 87 9.49 11.75 -11.16
N LEU A 88 10.16 11.38 -10.07
CA LEU A 88 11.63 11.34 -10.00
C LEU A 88 12.23 10.15 -10.78
N LYS A 89 11.41 9.29 -11.39
CA LYS A 89 11.81 8.04 -12.05
C LYS A 89 12.60 7.07 -11.17
N GLN A 90 12.57 7.27 -9.85
CA GLN A 90 13.20 6.42 -8.83
C GLN A 90 12.26 5.29 -8.36
N HIS A 91 11.29 4.91 -9.19
CA HIS A 91 10.37 3.81 -8.88
C HIS A 91 10.94 2.45 -9.27
N LEU A 92 11.97 2.43 -10.13
CA LEU A 92 12.70 1.22 -10.51
C LEU A 92 13.86 1.01 -9.55
N VAL A 93 13.98 -0.22 -9.06
CA VAL A 93 15.13 -0.61 -8.24
C VAL A 93 16.30 -0.92 -9.16
N ASP A 94 17.44 -0.27 -8.92
CA ASP A 94 18.68 -0.48 -9.67
C ASP A 94 19.47 -1.66 -9.09
N VAL A 95 19.80 -2.62 -9.94
CA VAL A 95 20.45 -3.90 -9.61
C VAL A 95 21.84 -3.66 -9.01
N THR A 96 22.54 -2.60 -9.42
CA THR A 96 23.90 -2.30 -8.97
C THR A 96 23.97 -1.68 -7.57
N GLU A 97 22.91 -0.97 -7.15
CA GLU A 97 22.87 -0.27 -5.85
C GLU A 97 21.92 -0.92 -4.82
N ILE A 98 21.21 -1.98 -5.20
CA ILE A 98 20.19 -2.61 -4.37
C ILE A 98 20.75 -3.10 -3.04
N PHE A 99 21.96 -3.68 -3.02
CA PHE A 99 22.58 -4.18 -1.79
C PHE A 99 23.01 -3.04 -0.85
N ASN A 100 23.58 -1.96 -1.40
CA ASN A 100 24.02 -0.82 -0.60
C ASN A 100 22.83 -0.06 0.00
N SER A 101 21.70 -0.04 -0.71
CA SER A 101 20.49 0.67 -0.31
C SER A 101 19.41 -0.23 0.30
N LEU A 102 19.68 -1.53 0.48
CA LEU A 102 18.72 -2.57 0.86
C LEU A 102 17.97 -2.24 2.16
N ASN A 103 18.72 -1.88 3.20
CA ASN A 103 18.14 -1.58 4.51
C ASN A 103 17.28 -0.29 4.47
N ARG A 104 17.64 0.66 3.60
CA ARG A 104 16.85 1.89 3.38
C ARG A 104 15.54 1.58 2.66
N GLU A 105 15.57 0.75 1.61
CA GLU A 105 14.37 0.34 0.90
C GLU A 105 13.43 -0.50 1.78
N LYS A 106 13.99 -1.41 2.57
CA LYS A 106 13.26 -2.24 3.53
C LYS A 106 12.56 -1.38 4.58
N ASN A 107 13.28 -0.46 5.23
CA ASN A 107 12.68 0.46 6.21
C ASN A 107 11.59 1.32 5.59
N ARG A 108 11.80 1.84 4.38
CA ARG A 108 10.79 2.62 3.65
C ARG A 108 9.49 1.81 3.42
N ARG A 109 9.60 0.52 3.04
CA ARG A 109 8.45 -0.37 2.86
C ARG A 109 7.79 -0.77 4.19
N TYR A 110 8.56 -0.91 5.27
CA TYR A 110 8.01 -1.11 6.61
C TYR A 110 7.19 0.09 7.10
N TYR A 111 7.66 1.32 6.88
CA TYR A 111 6.87 2.51 7.20
C TYR A 111 5.56 2.58 6.40
N LYS A 112 5.60 2.25 5.11
CA LYS A 112 4.40 2.11 4.27
C LYS A 112 3.43 1.06 4.81
N LEU A 113 3.95 -0.10 5.22
CA LEU A 113 3.15 -1.18 5.79
C LEU A 113 2.51 -0.77 7.11
N ALA A 114 3.27 -0.16 8.02
CA ALA A 114 2.75 0.36 9.28
C ALA A 114 1.61 1.37 9.05
N TYR A 115 1.77 2.25 8.07
CA TYR A 115 0.73 3.20 7.66
C TYR A 115 -0.56 2.49 7.21
N LEU A 116 -0.44 1.49 6.35
CA LEU A 116 -1.58 0.71 5.85
C LEU A 116 -2.24 -0.13 6.93
N VAL A 117 -1.48 -0.66 7.89
CA VAL A 117 -2.03 -1.39 9.05
C VAL A 117 -2.86 -0.45 9.91
N ILE A 118 -2.39 0.77 10.19
CA ILE A 118 -3.18 1.78 10.91
C ILE A 118 -4.45 2.10 10.13
N LEU A 119 -4.35 2.32 8.82
CA LEU A 119 -5.51 2.58 7.96
C LEU A 119 -6.50 1.41 7.96
N LEU A 120 -6.01 0.17 7.98
CA LEU A 120 -6.82 -1.04 8.09
C LEU A 120 -7.63 -1.05 9.39
N PHE A 121 -7.01 -0.76 10.54
CA PHE A 121 -7.71 -0.68 11.82
C PHE A 121 -8.77 0.42 11.83
N ILE A 122 -8.48 1.59 11.26
CA ILE A 122 -9.48 2.66 11.15
C ILE A 122 -10.62 2.20 10.24
N SER A 123 -10.35 1.55 9.11
CA SER A 123 -11.40 1.02 8.22
C SER A 123 -12.28 -0.02 8.92
N LEU A 124 -11.71 -0.90 9.73
CA LEU A 124 -12.45 -1.89 10.54
C LEU A 124 -13.35 -1.21 11.57
N PHE A 125 -12.84 -0.19 12.26
CA PHE A 125 -13.63 0.60 13.21
C PHE A 125 -14.87 1.19 12.53
N TRP A 126 -14.73 1.77 11.34
CA TRP A 126 -15.87 2.33 10.60
C TRP A 126 -16.84 1.26 10.09
N ILE A 127 -16.36 0.07 9.69
CA ILE A 127 -17.25 -1.06 9.36
C ILE A 127 -18.13 -1.40 10.56
N ILE A 128 -17.53 -1.58 11.73
CA ILE A 128 -18.24 -1.96 12.95
C ILE A 128 -19.22 -0.86 13.36
N PHE A 129 -18.78 0.39 13.36
CA PHE A 129 -19.62 1.54 13.71
C PHE A 129 -20.84 1.64 12.78
N SER A 130 -20.63 1.54 11.46
CA SER A 130 -21.72 1.59 10.48
C SER A 130 -22.65 0.38 10.57
N ALA A 131 -22.15 -0.77 11.03
CA ALA A 131 -22.96 -1.96 11.24
C ALA A 131 -23.84 -1.86 12.50
N LEU A 132 -23.33 -1.25 13.57
CA LEU A 132 -24.09 -0.99 14.79
C LEU A 132 -25.20 0.04 14.56
N GLU A 133 -24.90 1.13 13.86
CA GLU A 133 -25.89 2.16 13.51
C GLU A 133 -27.03 1.59 12.64
N TYR A 134 -26.76 0.55 11.85
CA TYR A 134 -27.78 -0.17 11.08
C TYR A 134 -28.69 -1.06 11.95
N GLU A 135 -28.23 -1.54 13.11
CA GLU A 135 -29.09 -2.31 14.03
C GLU A 135 -30.03 -1.41 14.85
N ASP A 136 -29.66 -0.14 15.05
CA ASP A 136 -30.45 0.83 15.83
C ASP A 136 -31.55 1.54 14.99
N ASP A 137 -31.50 1.47 13.66
CA ASP A 137 -32.49 2.00 12.68
C ASP A 137 -33.50 0.93 12.21
#